data_AF-A0AAX0UBB6-F1
#
_entry.id   AF-A0AAX0UBB6-F1
#
_cell.length_a   1.000
_cell.length_b   1.000
_cell.length_c   1.000
_cell.angle_alpha   90.00
_cell.angle_beta   90.00
_cell.angle_gamma   90.00
#
_symmetry.space_group_name_H-M   'P 1'
#
loop_
_entity.id
_entity.type
_entity.pdbx_description
1 polymer ?
#
loop_
_entity_poly.entity_id
_entity_poly.type
_entity_poly.pdbx_seq_one_letter_code
_entity_poly.pdbx_strand_id
1 'polypeptide(L)'
;MRLKIGELAKKVGLSVRALHHYDAIGLLSPSQRTDGGARLYGRDDLIRLHRIEALKRFGYSLPAIQASLDGPPAGAPLQILRRQIAALDAQAARAQRLSRHLQHLVAMVAAGGETAAIDWLNVLELMNMYQKHLDDNELDTLLASGPDTVAPMDPSWVGLVDEVRDAMRRALPADSDAAQALAWRWSRLMNRMTRNDPALAGKLMGIQLGEPRAQHIVGITPAMLTWIGEACAHARCTLFAKYLNPAQIAEVRRRQLADTHMHAWLALVAELRAHMEAGVDAGAAPVQAIVARWQQLFRDSFCGEDEGLEAKVRDALMREPDLQLGGGFDEALLVYLNKAHIAGRDIASGDDGPKPSALMVAKQRAAHQLLDQPLVLDDPIALSILGAAEEQALRADLDRFRYPASLGMRSSVVVRSRLADDMRAEAIGRGVRQYVVLGAGLDTSAYRHPEAPGRLFEVDLPATQRWKQARLREAGIAPPRSLRFVPVDFEHVSLADGLARAGFDPGAPALFSWLGVTMYLDEAAVVETLRFIAGCAKGSAVLFEYVTPLSGLPPMMRIAMEQLTAQLAARGEPWKCFFEPAALAEMLIGLGFGSIGAWSPDELNRRYLADRADGLHIGATPARLILATV
;
A
#
# COMPACT_ATOMS: atom_id res chain seq x y z
N MET A 1 -69.90 23.35 5.96
CA MET A 1 -71.01 22.37 5.89
C MET A 1 -70.76 21.31 6.96
N ARG A 2 -71.72 21.08 7.87
CA ARG A 2 -71.62 20.06 8.93
C ARG A 2 -72.49 18.87 8.56
N LEU A 3 -71.97 17.66 8.67
CA LEU A 3 -72.66 16.43 8.27
C LEU A 3 -73.23 15.70 9.48
N LYS A 4 -74.46 15.21 9.38
CA LYS A 4 -74.98 14.23 10.35
C LYS A 4 -74.28 12.89 10.17
N ILE A 5 -74.25 12.05 11.21
CA ILE A 5 -73.52 10.77 11.18
C ILE A 5 -73.91 9.85 10.01
N GLY A 6 -75.19 9.80 9.63
CA GLY A 6 -75.67 9.01 8.49
C GLY A 6 -75.18 9.56 7.14
N GLU A 7 -75.09 10.88 7.02
CA GLU A 7 -74.57 11.54 5.81
C GLU A 7 -73.05 11.35 5.71
N LEU A 8 -72.34 11.43 6.84
CA LEU A 8 -70.91 11.15 6.91
C LEU A 8 -70.60 9.69 6.53
N ALA A 9 -71.33 8.73 7.12
CA ALA A 9 -71.23 7.31 6.81
C ALA A 9 -71.39 7.03 5.31
N LYS A 10 -72.44 7.60 4.69
CA LYS A 10 -72.70 7.46 3.24
C LYS A 10 -71.60 8.10 2.39
N LYS A 11 -71.05 9.23 2.81
CA LYS A 11 -70.03 9.98 2.06
C LYS A 11 -68.65 9.32 2.06
N VAL A 12 -68.29 8.61 3.14
CA VAL A 12 -66.97 7.95 3.30
C VAL A 12 -67.02 6.44 3.13
N GLY A 13 -68.21 5.86 2.87
CA GLY A 13 -68.38 4.42 2.65
C GLY A 13 -68.22 3.57 3.92
N LEU A 14 -68.44 4.15 5.11
CA LEU A 14 -68.35 3.45 6.39
C LEU A 14 -69.74 3.19 6.97
N SER A 15 -69.87 2.16 7.80
CA SER A 15 -71.11 1.94 8.56
C SER A 15 -71.23 2.94 9.71
N VAL A 16 -72.47 3.32 10.04
CA VAL A 16 -72.75 4.16 11.23
C VAL A 16 -72.21 3.50 12.51
N ARG A 17 -72.22 2.16 12.57
CA ARG A 17 -71.65 1.38 13.68
C ARG A 17 -70.13 1.57 13.81
N ALA A 18 -69.40 1.61 12.69
CA ALA A 18 -67.96 1.87 12.70
C ALA A 18 -67.63 3.29 13.21
N LEU A 19 -68.41 4.29 12.79
CA LEU A 19 -68.23 5.67 13.27
C LEU A 19 -68.58 5.81 14.76
N HIS A 20 -69.61 5.12 15.25
CA HIS A 20 -69.90 5.07 16.69
C HIS A 20 -68.79 4.36 17.49
N HIS A 21 -68.18 3.32 16.92
CA HIS A 21 -67.05 2.66 17.56
C HIS A 21 -65.83 3.58 17.64
N TYR A 22 -65.52 4.32 16.56
CA TYR A 22 -64.43 5.30 16.56
C TYR A 22 -64.66 6.45 17.56
N ASP A 23 -65.89 6.91 17.73
CA ASP A 23 -66.27 7.89 18.77
C ASP A 23 -66.10 7.30 20.19
N ALA A 24 -66.53 6.05 20.40
CA ALA A 24 -66.44 5.39 21.71
C ALA A 24 -65.00 5.16 22.19
N ILE A 25 -64.06 4.90 21.28
CA ILE A 25 -62.63 4.73 21.61
C ILE A 25 -61.84 6.06 21.56
N GLY A 26 -62.52 7.19 21.28
CA GLY A 26 -61.89 8.51 21.17
C GLY A 26 -61.04 8.70 19.90
N LEU A 27 -61.15 7.80 18.93
CA LEU A 27 -60.39 7.86 17.67
C LEU A 27 -60.95 8.94 16.73
N LEU A 28 -62.27 9.14 16.71
CA LEU A 28 -62.93 10.24 15.98
C LEU A 28 -64.16 10.74 16.75
N SER A 29 -64.06 11.95 17.30
CA SER A 29 -65.16 12.58 18.04
C SER A 29 -65.88 13.63 17.19
N PRO A 30 -67.20 13.83 17.34
CA PRO A 30 -67.93 14.84 16.59
C PRO A 30 -67.55 16.25 17.05
N SER A 31 -67.28 17.15 16.11
CA SER A 31 -67.00 18.57 16.39
C SER A 31 -68.11 19.26 17.20
N GLN A 32 -69.38 18.88 17.00
CA GLN A 32 -70.52 19.46 17.71
C GLN A 32 -71.67 18.48 17.92
N ARG A 33 -72.58 18.83 18.82
CA ARG A 33 -73.89 18.17 19.00
C ARG A 33 -74.99 19.22 18.88
N THR A 34 -76.13 18.85 18.31
CA THR A 34 -77.34 19.69 18.34
C THR A 34 -77.99 19.64 19.72
N ASP A 35 -78.90 20.58 20.01
CA ASP A 35 -79.69 20.60 21.27
C ASP A 35 -80.51 19.32 21.47
N GLY A 36 -80.88 18.63 20.38
CA GLY A 36 -81.52 17.30 20.40
C GLY A 36 -80.53 16.13 20.48
N GLY A 37 -79.25 16.36 20.80
CA GLY A 37 -78.23 15.33 21.00
C GLY A 37 -77.62 14.72 19.74
N ALA A 38 -77.97 15.20 18.54
CA ALA A 38 -77.47 14.63 17.28
C ALA A 38 -76.02 15.07 16.99
N ARG A 39 -75.15 14.11 16.63
CA ARG A 39 -73.74 14.34 16.31
C ARG A 39 -73.57 15.04 14.96
N LEU A 40 -72.77 16.11 14.94
CA LEU A 40 -72.42 16.89 13.75
C LEU A 40 -70.92 16.89 13.53
N TYR A 41 -70.51 16.48 12.32
CA TYR A 41 -69.11 16.37 11.93
C TYR A 41 -68.68 17.51 11.01
N GLY A 42 -67.58 18.16 11.37
CA GLY A 42 -66.99 19.29 10.66
C GLY A 42 -65.93 18.88 9.64
N ARG A 43 -65.24 19.88 9.08
CA ARG A 43 -64.17 19.69 8.10
C ARG A 43 -62.96 18.96 8.72
N ASP A 44 -62.62 19.26 9.95
CA ASP A 44 -61.46 18.67 10.62
C ASP A 44 -61.70 17.20 10.97
N ASP A 45 -62.94 16.85 11.34
CA ASP A 45 -63.35 15.45 11.55
C ASP A 45 -63.23 14.62 10.27
N LEU A 46 -63.58 15.20 9.11
CA LEU A 46 -63.43 14.57 7.80
C LEU A 46 -61.94 14.34 7.45
N ILE A 47 -61.08 15.30 7.76
CA ILE A 47 -59.62 15.19 7.55
C ILE A 47 -59.05 14.09 8.46
N ARG A 48 -59.45 14.07 9.74
CA ARG A 48 -59.04 13.03 10.69
C ARG A 48 -59.53 11.65 10.26
N LEU A 49 -60.77 11.54 9.79
CA LEU A 49 -61.33 10.29 9.29
C LEU A 49 -60.61 9.79 8.03
N HIS A 50 -60.22 10.67 7.10
CA HIS A 50 -59.39 10.29 5.95
C HIS A 50 -58.03 9.73 6.37
N ARG A 51 -57.39 10.31 7.40
CA ARG A 51 -56.12 9.82 7.94
C ARG A 51 -56.27 8.44 8.61
N ILE A 52 -57.35 8.24 9.35
CA ILE A 52 -57.67 6.93 9.96
C ILE A 52 -57.79 5.85 8.89
N GLU A 53 -58.59 6.10 7.85
CA GLU A 53 -58.81 5.13 6.77
C GLU A 53 -57.55 4.86 5.95
N ALA A 54 -56.72 5.88 5.70
CA ALA A 54 -55.43 5.70 5.04
C ALA A 54 -54.50 4.77 5.85
N LEU A 55 -54.32 5.04 7.14
CA LEU A 55 -53.46 4.22 8.00
C LEU A 55 -53.99 2.80 8.18
N LYS A 56 -55.32 2.63 8.27
CA LYS A 56 -55.96 1.32 8.33
C LYS A 56 -55.71 0.49 7.07
N ARG A 57 -55.70 1.10 5.88
CA ARG A 57 -55.34 0.43 4.61
C ARG A 57 -53.88 -0.05 4.59
N PHE A 58 -52.99 0.61 5.30
CA PHE A 58 -51.59 0.18 5.48
C PHE A 58 -51.41 -0.84 6.63
N GLY A 59 -52.50 -1.41 7.17
CA GLY A 59 -52.46 -2.49 8.15
C GLY A 59 -52.25 -2.05 9.61
N TYR A 60 -52.41 -0.77 9.93
CA TYR A 60 -52.26 -0.28 11.30
C TYR A 60 -53.45 -0.71 12.18
N SER A 61 -53.19 -1.10 13.42
CA SER A 61 -54.23 -1.35 14.43
C SER A 61 -54.82 -0.03 14.95
N LEU A 62 -56.09 -0.05 15.37
CA LEU A 62 -56.78 1.16 15.85
C LEU A 62 -56.03 1.90 16.99
N PRO A 63 -55.40 1.21 17.98
CA PRO A 63 -54.59 1.88 18.99
C PRO A 63 -53.33 2.57 18.43
N ALA A 64 -52.66 1.97 17.44
CA ALA A 64 -51.48 2.56 16.79
C ALA A 64 -51.85 3.78 15.93
N ILE A 65 -53.02 3.75 15.29
CA ILE A 65 -53.59 4.90 14.57
C ILE A 65 -53.85 6.06 15.54
N GLN A 66 -54.47 5.79 16.70
CA GLN A 66 -54.75 6.81 17.71
C GLN A 66 -53.46 7.50 18.21
N ALA A 67 -52.45 6.72 18.60
CA ALA A 67 -51.15 7.23 19.03
C ALA A 67 -50.44 8.07 17.95
N SER A 68 -50.60 7.71 16.67
CA SER A 68 -50.04 8.47 15.55
C SER A 68 -50.81 9.75 15.21
N LEU A 69 -52.08 9.87 15.60
CA LEU A 69 -52.91 11.04 15.33
C LEU A 69 -52.86 12.08 16.46
N ASP A 70 -52.55 11.66 17.68
CA ASP A 70 -52.61 12.50 18.89
C ASP A 70 -51.22 13.03 19.34
N GLY A 71 -50.12 12.59 18.71
CA GLY A 71 -48.76 13.11 18.93
C GLY A 71 -48.30 14.18 17.90
N PRO A 72 -47.21 14.94 18.17
CA PRO A 72 -46.68 15.93 17.24
C PRO A 72 -46.25 15.30 15.89
N PRO A 73 -46.46 15.99 14.75
CA PRO A 73 -46.49 15.37 13.42
C PRO A 73 -45.12 15.08 12.78
N ALA A 74 -44.07 14.82 13.56
CA ALA A 74 -42.72 14.61 13.04
C ALA A 74 -42.07 13.36 13.65
N GLY A 75 -42.25 12.19 13.01
CA GLY A 75 -41.34 11.05 13.19
C GLY A 75 -41.96 9.66 13.21
N ALA A 76 -43.16 9.48 13.77
CA ALA A 76 -43.70 8.13 14.04
C ALA A 76 -44.04 7.31 12.77
N PRO A 77 -44.73 7.85 11.74
CA PRO A 77 -45.09 7.06 10.56
C PRO A 77 -43.88 6.68 9.70
N LEU A 78 -42.93 7.61 9.53
CA LEU A 78 -41.69 7.38 8.76
C LEU A 78 -40.80 6.33 9.44
N GLN A 79 -40.67 6.35 10.77
CA GLN A 79 -39.89 5.34 11.48
C GLN A 79 -40.52 3.94 11.40
N ILE A 80 -41.85 3.86 11.45
CA ILE A 80 -42.56 2.58 11.32
C ILE A 80 -42.45 2.04 9.90
N LEU A 81 -42.63 2.88 8.87
CA LEU A 81 -42.42 2.49 7.47
C LEU A 81 -40.97 2.04 7.21
N ARG A 82 -39.98 2.75 7.78
CA ARG A 82 -38.57 2.32 7.73
C ARG A 82 -38.34 0.96 8.39
N ARG A 83 -38.99 0.67 9.53
CA ARG A 83 -38.91 -0.65 10.17
C ARG A 83 -39.56 -1.75 9.33
N GLN A 84 -40.69 -1.48 8.68
CA GLN A 84 -41.32 -2.46 7.78
C GLN A 84 -40.50 -2.71 6.52
N ILE A 85 -39.95 -1.66 5.91
CA ILE A 85 -39.01 -1.79 4.78
C ILE A 85 -37.83 -2.65 5.20
N ALA A 86 -37.18 -2.36 6.33
CA ALA A 86 -36.07 -3.16 6.84
C ALA A 86 -36.45 -4.63 7.11
N ALA A 87 -37.67 -4.89 7.61
CA ALA A 87 -38.15 -6.26 7.84
C ALA A 87 -38.40 -7.03 6.54
N LEU A 88 -38.97 -6.36 5.53
CA LEU A 88 -39.18 -6.92 4.19
C LEU A 88 -37.85 -7.16 3.46
N ASP A 89 -36.91 -6.22 3.55
CA ASP A 89 -35.55 -6.35 3.00
C ASP A 89 -34.83 -7.54 3.66
N ALA A 90 -34.95 -7.70 4.98
CA ALA A 90 -34.41 -8.86 5.69
C ALA A 90 -35.08 -10.19 5.28
N GLN A 91 -36.36 -10.18 4.91
CA GLN A 91 -37.05 -11.36 4.39
C GLN A 91 -36.62 -11.68 2.95
N ALA A 92 -36.50 -10.66 2.09
CA ALA A 92 -36.01 -10.81 0.72
C ALA A 92 -34.58 -11.34 0.69
N ALA A 93 -33.70 -10.80 1.52
CA ALA A 93 -32.33 -11.27 1.67
C ALA A 93 -32.30 -12.75 2.10
N ARG A 94 -33.10 -13.15 3.11
CA ARG A 94 -33.23 -14.56 3.52
C ARG A 94 -33.65 -15.48 2.38
N ALA A 95 -34.66 -15.09 1.62
CA ALA A 95 -35.16 -15.88 0.50
C ALA A 95 -34.13 -16.00 -0.63
N GLN A 96 -33.43 -14.91 -0.95
CA GLN A 96 -32.36 -14.90 -1.95
C GLN A 96 -31.19 -15.80 -1.53
N ARG A 97 -30.81 -15.80 -0.23
CA ARG A 97 -29.78 -16.70 0.30
C ARG A 97 -30.14 -18.17 0.14
N LEU A 98 -31.36 -18.54 0.55
CA LEU A 98 -31.84 -19.91 0.37
C LEU A 98 -31.85 -20.30 -1.11
N SER A 99 -32.25 -19.39 -1.99
CA SER A 99 -32.22 -19.64 -3.44
C SER A 99 -30.81 -19.85 -3.99
N ARG A 100 -29.83 -19.02 -3.61
CA ARG A 100 -28.42 -19.20 -4.04
C ARG A 100 -27.87 -20.54 -3.56
N HIS A 101 -28.14 -20.89 -2.30
CA HIS A 101 -27.73 -22.17 -1.72
C HIS A 101 -28.33 -23.36 -2.48
N LEU A 102 -29.65 -23.35 -2.73
CA LEU A 102 -30.30 -24.42 -3.51
C LEU A 102 -29.75 -24.53 -4.94
N GLN A 103 -29.43 -23.41 -5.58
CA GLN A 103 -28.80 -23.41 -6.91
C GLN A 103 -27.41 -24.05 -6.90
N HIS A 104 -26.60 -23.78 -5.88
CA HIS A 104 -25.28 -24.40 -5.72
C HIS A 104 -25.39 -25.91 -5.50
N LEU A 105 -26.32 -26.37 -4.65
CA LEU A 105 -26.60 -27.79 -4.44
C LEU A 105 -27.06 -28.47 -5.74
N VAL A 106 -27.94 -27.82 -6.51
CA VAL A 106 -28.37 -28.33 -7.82
C VAL A 106 -27.19 -28.47 -8.78
N ALA A 107 -26.29 -27.49 -8.84
CA ALA A 107 -25.12 -27.54 -9.70
C ALA A 107 -24.16 -28.69 -9.33
N MET A 108 -23.94 -28.94 -8.03
CA MET A 108 -23.11 -30.05 -7.57
C MET A 108 -23.73 -31.42 -7.84
N VAL A 109 -25.03 -31.58 -7.60
CA VAL A 109 -25.75 -32.84 -7.92
C VAL A 109 -25.74 -33.10 -9.42
N ALA A 110 -25.87 -32.07 -10.25
CA ALA A 110 -25.78 -32.19 -11.71
C ALA A 110 -24.37 -32.55 -12.21
N ALA A 111 -23.32 -32.29 -11.42
CA ALA A 111 -21.93 -32.54 -11.77
C ALA A 111 -21.39 -33.93 -11.34
N GLY A 112 -22.12 -34.69 -10.51
CA GLY A 112 -21.66 -35.98 -9.95
C GLY A 112 -22.46 -37.21 -10.40
N GLY A 113 -21.77 -38.31 -10.76
CA GLY A 113 -22.34 -39.64 -11.05
C GLY A 113 -22.70 -40.46 -9.80
N GLU A 114 -23.15 -41.72 -10.00
CA GLU A 114 -23.91 -42.61 -9.07
C GLU A 114 -23.46 -42.76 -7.58
N THR A 115 -22.29 -42.24 -7.17
CA THR A 115 -21.87 -42.14 -5.75
C THR A 115 -22.43 -40.91 -5.00
N ALA A 116 -23.14 -40.01 -5.68
CA ALA A 116 -23.60 -38.71 -5.15
C ALA A 116 -24.60 -38.76 -3.97
N ALA A 117 -25.31 -39.87 -3.75
CA ALA A 117 -26.36 -39.96 -2.73
C ALA A 117 -25.83 -39.99 -1.28
N ILE A 118 -24.56 -40.36 -1.05
CA ILE A 118 -23.92 -40.30 0.28
C ILE A 118 -23.20 -38.95 0.47
N ASP A 119 -22.73 -38.33 -0.62
CA ASP A 119 -21.94 -37.09 -0.59
C ASP A 119 -22.81 -35.83 -0.41
N TRP A 120 -24.03 -35.80 -0.96
CA TRP A 120 -24.92 -34.63 -0.79
C TRP A 120 -25.41 -34.42 0.65
N LEU A 121 -25.59 -35.48 1.45
CA LEU A 121 -25.92 -35.34 2.87
C LEU A 121 -24.77 -34.70 3.65
N ASN A 122 -23.52 -35.10 3.35
CA ASN A 122 -22.33 -34.51 3.95
C ASN A 122 -22.20 -33.02 3.57
N VAL A 123 -22.44 -32.67 2.31
CA VAL A 123 -22.50 -31.27 1.86
C VAL A 123 -23.57 -30.48 2.62
N LEU A 124 -24.79 -31.01 2.75
CA LEU A 124 -25.87 -30.33 3.47
C LEU A 124 -25.54 -30.11 4.94
N GLU A 125 -24.96 -31.12 5.59
CA GLU A 125 -24.52 -31.03 6.98
C GLU A 125 -23.43 -29.96 7.13
N LEU A 126 -22.44 -29.94 6.23
CA LEU A 126 -21.36 -28.95 6.23
C LEU A 126 -21.90 -27.54 6.00
N MET A 127 -22.85 -27.37 5.07
CA MET A 127 -23.49 -26.08 4.82
C MET A 127 -24.30 -25.58 6.01
N ASN A 128 -25.04 -26.46 6.69
CA ASN A 128 -25.76 -26.12 7.90
C ASN A 128 -24.80 -25.73 9.04
N MET A 129 -23.61 -26.34 9.11
CA MET A 129 -22.57 -25.91 10.06
C MET A 129 -22.03 -24.53 9.70
N TYR A 130 -21.63 -24.30 8.44
CA TYR A 130 -21.14 -22.99 8.01
C TYR A 130 -22.16 -21.87 8.26
N GLN A 131 -23.45 -22.10 8.02
CA GLN A 131 -24.50 -21.13 8.32
C GLN A 131 -24.64 -20.76 9.81
N LYS A 132 -24.17 -21.62 10.73
CA LYS A 132 -24.18 -21.32 12.18
C LYS A 132 -23.00 -20.45 12.61
N HIS A 133 -21.88 -20.52 11.89
CA HIS A 133 -20.61 -19.93 12.31
C HIS A 133 -20.11 -18.79 11.43
N LEU A 134 -20.57 -18.73 10.18
CA LEU A 134 -20.17 -17.73 9.19
C LEU A 134 -21.29 -16.73 8.96
N ASP A 135 -20.93 -15.48 8.68
CA ASP A 135 -21.89 -14.48 8.21
C ASP A 135 -22.20 -14.64 6.70
N ASP A 136 -23.14 -13.83 6.22
CA ASP A 136 -23.62 -13.91 4.83
C ASP A 136 -22.53 -13.63 3.79
N ASN A 137 -21.60 -12.70 4.07
CA ASN A 137 -20.53 -12.31 3.14
C ASN A 137 -19.42 -13.37 3.10
N GLU A 138 -19.10 -13.93 4.27
CA GLU A 138 -18.19 -15.07 4.42
C GLU A 138 -18.71 -16.31 3.70
N LEU A 139 -20.01 -16.60 3.85
CA LEU A 139 -20.65 -17.72 3.16
C LEU A 139 -20.71 -17.51 1.65
N ASP A 140 -21.07 -16.31 1.18
CA ASP A 140 -21.05 -15.99 -0.26
C ASP A 140 -19.61 -16.09 -0.82
N THR A 141 -18.58 -15.77 -0.03
CA THR A 141 -17.17 -15.94 -0.42
C THR A 141 -16.80 -17.41 -0.59
N LEU A 142 -17.20 -18.25 0.36
CA LEU A 142 -16.92 -19.70 0.35
C LEU A 142 -17.68 -20.45 -0.74
N LEU A 143 -18.89 -19.98 -1.08
CA LEU A 143 -19.77 -20.54 -2.12
C LEU A 143 -19.53 -19.93 -3.51
N ALA A 144 -18.63 -18.95 -3.62
CA ALA A 144 -18.32 -18.34 -4.89
C ALA A 144 -17.81 -19.40 -5.88
N SER A 145 -18.32 -19.33 -7.11
CA SER A 145 -17.94 -20.22 -8.20
C SER A 145 -17.25 -19.40 -9.29
N GLY A 146 -16.07 -19.86 -9.73
CA GLY A 146 -15.23 -19.17 -10.70
C GLY A 146 -13.85 -19.82 -10.82
N PRO A 147 -13.06 -19.47 -11.84
CA PRO A 147 -11.75 -20.08 -12.10
C PRO A 147 -10.72 -19.83 -10.98
N ASP A 148 -10.89 -18.75 -10.20
CA ASP A 148 -9.95 -18.31 -9.17
C ASP A 148 -10.40 -18.63 -7.73
N THR A 149 -11.52 -19.33 -7.56
CA THR A 149 -12.11 -19.70 -6.25
C THR A 149 -12.05 -21.20 -6.03
N VAL A 150 -11.95 -21.64 -4.78
CA VAL A 150 -11.94 -23.07 -4.41
C VAL A 150 -12.97 -23.28 -3.31
N ALA A 151 -13.93 -24.18 -3.51
CA ALA A 151 -14.89 -24.54 -2.48
C ALA A 151 -14.31 -25.62 -1.54
N PRO A 152 -14.80 -25.76 -0.29
CA PRO A 152 -14.32 -26.80 0.64
C PRO A 152 -14.51 -28.25 0.17
N MET A 153 -15.40 -28.49 -0.79
CA MET A 153 -15.63 -29.82 -1.39
C MET A 153 -15.11 -29.89 -2.84
N ASP A 154 -14.31 -28.91 -3.27
CA ASP A 154 -13.71 -28.93 -4.59
C ASP A 154 -12.73 -30.12 -4.72
N PRO A 155 -12.75 -30.87 -5.84
CA PRO A 155 -11.87 -32.02 -6.04
C PRO A 155 -10.37 -31.71 -5.84
N SER A 156 -9.93 -30.48 -6.15
CA SER A 156 -8.54 -30.05 -5.93
C SER A 156 -8.19 -29.91 -4.46
N TRP A 157 -9.14 -29.49 -3.62
CA TRP A 157 -8.97 -29.42 -2.17
C TRP A 157 -9.02 -30.80 -1.54
N VAL A 158 -10.05 -31.59 -1.87
CA VAL A 158 -10.22 -32.96 -1.37
C VAL A 158 -9.00 -33.83 -1.72
N GLY A 159 -8.55 -33.77 -2.98
CA GLY A 159 -7.35 -34.49 -3.42
C GLY A 159 -6.09 -34.08 -2.65
N LEU A 160 -5.91 -32.78 -2.36
CA LEU A 160 -4.78 -32.33 -1.55
C LEU A 160 -4.85 -32.86 -0.10
N VAL A 161 -6.03 -32.86 0.52
CA VAL A 161 -6.22 -33.42 1.87
C VAL A 161 -5.85 -34.91 1.89
N ASP A 162 -6.22 -35.66 0.86
CA ASP A 162 -5.86 -37.08 0.71
C ASP A 162 -4.36 -37.28 0.51
N GLU A 163 -3.71 -36.47 -0.34
CA GLU A 163 -2.25 -36.50 -0.53
C GLU A 163 -1.48 -36.23 0.79
N VAL A 164 -1.94 -35.26 1.57
CA VAL A 164 -1.37 -34.97 2.90
C VAL A 164 -1.59 -36.14 3.84
N ARG A 165 -2.79 -36.72 3.87
CA ARG A 165 -3.09 -37.91 4.69
C ARG A 165 -2.17 -39.07 4.32
N ASP A 166 -1.90 -39.27 3.04
CA ASP A 166 -0.98 -40.29 2.52
C ASP A 166 0.47 -40.01 2.89
N ALA A 167 0.89 -38.75 2.88
CA ALA A 167 2.22 -38.36 3.32
C ALA A 167 2.42 -38.65 4.83
N MET A 168 1.43 -38.31 5.66
CA MET A 168 1.45 -38.61 7.09
C MET A 168 1.43 -40.11 7.37
N ARG A 169 0.61 -40.89 6.65
CA ARG A 169 0.57 -42.37 6.80
C ARG A 169 1.89 -43.04 6.47
N ARG A 170 2.62 -42.49 5.49
CA ARG A 170 3.98 -42.93 5.13
C ARG A 170 5.07 -42.37 6.05
N ALA A 171 4.70 -41.61 7.08
CA ALA A 171 5.61 -40.95 8.00
C ALA A 171 6.65 -40.07 7.28
N LEU A 172 6.25 -39.33 6.23
CA LEU A 172 7.15 -38.37 5.60
C LEU A 172 7.57 -37.28 6.61
N PRO A 173 8.88 -36.99 6.72
CA PRO A 173 9.35 -35.86 7.52
C PRO A 173 8.77 -34.53 7.02
N ALA A 174 8.33 -33.67 7.95
CA ALA A 174 7.77 -32.35 7.62
C ALA A 174 8.79 -31.42 6.95
N ASP A 175 10.08 -31.65 7.14
CA ASP A 175 11.17 -30.89 6.52
C ASP A 175 11.55 -31.37 5.12
N SER A 176 10.95 -32.46 4.61
CA SER A 176 11.21 -32.96 3.26
C SER A 176 10.66 -32.04 2.17
N ASP A 177 11.32 -32.00 1.01
CA ASP A 177 10.87 -31.19 -0.15
C ASP A 177 9.44 -31.53 -0.56
N ALA A 178 9.04 -32.81 -0.46
CA ALA A 178 7.68 -33.26 -0.75
C ALA A 178 6.65 -32.68 0.24
N ALA A 179 6.97 -32.65 1.54
CA ALA A 179 6.11 -32.05 2.55
C ALA A 179 5.99 -30.53 2.36
N GLN A 180 7.12 -29.85 2.08
CA GLN A 180 7.15 -28.41 1.80
C GLN A 180 6.32 -28.05 0.55
N ALA A 181 6.35 -28.88 -0.50
CA ALA A 181 5.53 -28.68 -1.70
C ALA A 181 4.02 -28.82 -1.41
N LEU A 182 3.63 -29.78 -0.57
CA LEU A 182 2.25 -29.94 -0.11
C LEU A 182 1.80 -28.74 0.73
N ALA A 183 2.67 -28.24 1.60
CA ALA A 183 2.43 -27.05 2.42
C ALA A 183 2.14 -25.80 1.56
N TRP A 184 2.95 -25.53 0.53
CA TRP A 184 2.68 -24.41 -0.38
C TRP A 184 1.38 -24.54 -1.15
N ARG A 185 1.06 -25.76 -1.63
CA ARG A 185 -0.22 -26.03 -2.30
C ARG A 185 -1.38 -25.78 -1.33
N TRP A 186 -1.26 -26.21 -0.08
CA TRP A 186 -2.26 -25.98 0.96
C TRP A 186 -2.50 -24.48 1.19
N SER A 187 -1.44 -23.70 1.41
CA SER A 187 -1.55 -22.24 1.60
C SER A 187 -2.20 -21.55 0.41
N ARG A 188 -1.86 -21.94 -0.84
CA ARG A 188 -2.44 -21.35 -2.05
C ARG A 188 -3.92 -21.68 -2.20
N LEU A 189 -4.33 -22.94 -1.96
CA LEU A 189 -5.74 -23.33 -2.03
C LEU A 189 -6.56 -22.66 -0.93
N MET A 190 -6.04 -22.60 0.31
CA MET A 190 -6.68 -21.88 1.41
C MET A 190 -6.87 -20.39 1.08
N ASN A 191 -5.84 -19.72 0.55
CA ASN A 191 -5.97 -18.30 0.16
C ASN A 191 -7.02 -18.10 -0.94
N ARG A 192 -7.13 -19.01 -1.92
CA ARG A 192 -8.20 -18.92 -2.93
C ARG A 192 -9.58 -19.17 -2.35
N MET A 193 -9.70 -20.13 -1.44
CA MET A 193 -10.96 -20.47 -0.76
C MET A 193 -11.48 -19.32 0.09
N THR A 194 -10.59 -18.63 0.81
CA THR A 194 -10.99 -17.53 1.69
C THR A 194 -10.81 -16.16 1.05
N ARG A 195 -10.38 -16.08 -0.21
CA ARG A 195 -9.95 -14.84 -0.87
C ARG A 195 -8.94 -14.05 -0.03
N ASN A 196 -8.03 -14.79 0.61
CA ASN A 196 -7.01 -14.26 1.53
C ASN A 196 -7.61 -13.51 2.73
N ASP A 197 -8.85 -13.81 3.13
CA ASP A 197 -9.45 -13.31 4.36
C ASP A 197 -8.95 -14.16 5.56
N PRO A 198 -8.15 -13.57 6.46
CA PRO A 198 -7.61 -14.25 7.63
C PRO A 198 -8.67 -14.63 8.67
N ALA A 199 -9.73 -13.82 8.80
CA ALA A 199 -10.82 -14.08 9.76
C ALA A 199 -11.65 -15.27 9.31
N LEU A 200 -11.99 -15.33 8.02
CA LEU A 200 -12.66 -16.47 7.42
C LEU A 200 -11.80 -17.75 7.51
N ALA A 201 -10.52 -17.68 7.19
CA ALA A 201 -9.60 -18.81 7.32
C ALA A 201 -9.56 -19.35 8.76
N GLY A 202 -9.47 -18.45 9.76
CA GLY A 202 -9.52 -18.82 11.18
C GLY A 202 -10.82 -19.49 11.58
N LYS A 203 -11.98 -18.97 11.14
CA LYS A 203 -13.29 -19.57 11.41
C LYS A 203 -13.41 -20.96 10.78
N LEU A 204 -12.95 -21.16 9.55
CA LEU A 204 -12.97 -22.48 8.90
C LEU A 204 -12.12 -23.52 9.66
N MET A 205 -10.92 -23.14 10.07
CA MET A 205 -10.08 -24.02 10.91
C MET A 205 -10.73 -24.28 12.27
N GLY A 206 -11.37 -23.28 12.86
CA GLY A 206 -12.12 -23.41 14.12
C GLY A 206 -13.29 -24.38 14.01
N ILE A 207 -14.08 -24.31 12.93
CA ILE A 207 -15.17 -25.26 12.65
C ILE A 207 -14.60 -26.66 12.47
N GLN A 208 -13.51 -26.80 11.70
CA GLN A 208 -12.86 -28.08 11.48
C GLN A 208 -12.36 -28.73 12.78
N LEU A 209 -11.83 -27.94 13.72
CA LEU A 209 -11.32 -28.45 15.00
C LEU A 209 -12.42 -28.64 16.05
N GLY A 210 -13.46 -27.81 16.03
CA GLY A 210 -14.54 -27.78 17.03
C GLY A 210 -15.70 -28.75 16.74
N GLU A 211 -15.94 -29.10 15.48
CA GLU A 211 -17.05 -29.97 15.06
C GLU A 211 -16.52 -31.34 14.59
N PRO A 212 -16.67 -32.43 15.39
CA PRO A 212 -16.22 -33.77 15.00
C PRO A 212 -16.80 -34.25 13.66
N ARG A 213 -17.99 -33.77 13.31
CA ARG A 213 -18.64 -34.09 12.05
C ARG A 213 -17.96 -33.42 10.85
N ALA A 214 -17.47 -32.19 11.00
CA ALA A 214 -16.67 -31.53 9.97
C ALA A 214 -15.34 -32.28 9.72
N GLN A 215 -14.72 -32.86 10.76
CA GLN A 215 -13.55 -33.73 10.62
C GLN A 215 -13.83 -34.97 9.81
N HIS A 216 -15.01 -35.58 10.01
CA HIS A 216 -15.41 -36.75 9.25
C HIS A 216 -15.70 -36.45 7.78
N ILE A 217 -16.30 -35.29 7.50
CA ILE A 217 -16.70 -34.89 6.14
C ILE A 217 -15.49 -34.40 5.32
N VAL A 218 -14.75 -33.43 5.83
CA VAL A 218 -13.63 -32.80 5.09
C VAL A 218 -12.32 -33.60 5.26
N GLY A 219 -12.22 -34.43 6.31
CA GLY A 219 -11.08 -35.33 6.51
C GLY A 219 -9.81 -34.67 7.05
N ILE A 220 -9.89 -33.40 7.49
CA ILE A 220 -8.79 -32.65 8.11
C ILE A 220 -8.82 -32.90 9.62
N THR A 221 -7.68 -33.28 10.17
CA THR A 221 -7.51 -33.62 11.59
C THR A 221 -6.56 -32.63 12.29
N PRO A 222 -6.59 -32.53 13.63
CA PRO A 222 -5.64 -31.70 14.37
C PRO A 222 -4.17 -32.05 14.07
N ALA A 223 -3.84 -33.35 14.03
CA ALA A 223 -2.49 -33.80 13.72
C ALA A 223 -2.04 -33.41 12.29
N MET A 224 -2.97 -33.38 11.33
CA MET A 224 -2.70 -32.92 9.97
C MET A 224 -2.36 -31.44 9.92
N LEU A 225 -3.10 -30.60 10.67
CA LEU A 225 -2.81 -29.18 10.73
C LEU A 225 -1.47 -28.89 11.41
N THR A 226 -1.11 -29.64 12.46
CA THR A 226 0.21 -29.55 13.08
C THR A 226 1.31 -29.90 12.07
N TRP A 227 1.17 -31.04 11.36
CA TRP A 227 2.16 -31.48 10.39
C TRP A 227 2.31 -30.50 9.22
N ILE A 228 1.20 -29.97 8.68
CA ILE A 228 1.24 -28.92 7.65
C ILE A 228 1.87 -27.63 8.19
N GLY A 229 1.57 -27.23 9.43
CA GLY A 229 2.17 -26.06 10.06
C GLY A 229 3.69 -26.17 10.16
N GLU A 230 4.20 -27.33 10.59
CA GLU A 230 5.64 -27.62 10.61
C GLU A 230 6.22 -27.58 9.19
N ALA A 231 5.58 -28.23 8.22
CA ALA A 231 6.03 -28.24 6.83
C ALA A 231 6.05 -26.83 6.21
N CYS A 232 5.06 -25.98 6.52
CA CYS A 232 5.03 -24.57 6.15
C CYS A 232 6.22 -23.80 6.75
N ALA A 233 6.52 -24.01 8.03
CA ALA A 233 7.66 -23.36 8.68
C ALA A 233 8.99 -23.76 8.02
N HIS A 234 9.16 -25.05 7.69
CA HIS A 234 10.32 -25.52 6.94
C HIS A 234 10.39 -24.92 5.53
N ALA A 235 9.27 -24.89 4.80
CA ALA A 235 9.18 -24.31 3.46
C ALA A 235 9.56 -22.81 3.44
N ARG A 236 9.09 -22.04 4.43
CA ARG A 236 9.47 -20.64 4.62
C ARG A 236 10.97 -20.51 4.90
N CYS A 237 11.53 -21.36 5.77
CA CYS A 237 12.97 -21.36 6.06
C CYS A 237 13.82 -21.67 4.82
N THR A 238 13.35 -22.53 3.92
CA THR A 238 14.03 -22.82 2.64
C THR A 238 14.12 -21.56 1.76
N LEU A 239 13.07 -20.72 1.71
CA LEU A 239 13.13 -19.44 1.02
C LEU A 239 14.04 -18.43 1.71
N PHE A 240 13.97 -18.34 3.05
CA PHE A 240 14.87 -17.50 3.82
C PHE A 240 16.35 -17.87 3.65
N ALA A 241 16.67 -19.12 3.32
CA ALA A 241 18.04 -19.58 3.11
C ALA A 241 18.77 -18.87 1.95
N LYS A 242 18.03 -18.23 1.03
CA LYS A 242 18.62 -17.39 -0.03
C LYS A 242 19.25 -16.09 0.53
N TYR A 243 18.86 -15.66 1.73
CA TYR A 243 19.20 -14.36 2.32
C TYR A 243 19.92 -14.47 3.66
N LEU A 244 19.75 -15.59 4.37
CA LEU A 244 20.22 -15.80 5.73
C LEU A 244 21.36 -16.83 5.78
N ASN A 245 22.26 -16.67 6.75
CA ASN A 245 23.27 -17.70 7.02
C ASN A 245 22.68 -18.87 7.83
N PRO A 246 23.36 -20.03 7.93
CA PRO A 246 22.81 -21.21 8.62
C PRO A 246 22.39 -20.98 10.08
N ALA A 247 23.11 -20.16 10.84
CA ALA A 247 22.76 -19.85 12.23
C ALA A 247 21.49 -18.97 12.30
N GLN A 248 21.38 -17.99 11.42
CA GLN A 248 20.20 -17.14 11.27
C GLN A 248 18.96 -17.93 10.85
N ILE A 249 19.11 -18.89 9.93
CA ILE A 249 18.01 -19.79 9.53
C ILE A 249 17.57 -20.65 10.71
N ALA A 250 18.52 -21.18 11.49
CA ALA A 250 18.19 -22.00 12.65
C ALA A 250 17.39 -21.20 13.70
N GLU A 251 17.74 -19.93 13.90
CA GLU A 251 17.02 -19.03 14.82
C GLU A 251 15.61 -18.72 14.31
N VAL A 252 15.46 -18.33 13.04
CA VAL A 252 14.15 -18.10 12.42
C VAL A 252 13.30 -19.36 12.50
N ARG A 253 13.87 -20.53 12.18
CA ARG A 253 13.18 -21.82 12.25
C ARG A 253 12.71 -22.14 13.66
N ARG A 254 13.58 -21.97 14.66
CA ARG A 254 13.26 -22.21 16.06
C ARG A 254 12.06 -21.37 16.50
N ARG A 255 12.01 -20.10 16.09
CA ARG A 255 10.89 -19.20 16.40
C ARG A 255 9.63 -19.57 15.64
N GLN A 256 9.71 -19.82 14.34
CA GLN A 256 8.56 -20.19 13.50
C GLN A 256 7.95 -21.54 13.92
N LEU A 257 8.75 -22.50 14.40
CA LEU A 257 8.24 -23.78 14.93
C LEU A 257 7.70 -23.66 16.35
N ALA A 258 8.25 -22.76 17.17
CA ALA A 258 7.73 -22.44 18.50
C ALA A 258 6.54 -21.45 18.46
N ASP A 259 6.17 -20.96 17.27
CA ASP A 259 5.32 -19.79 17.10
C ASP A 259 3.88 -20.07 17.55
N THR A 260 3.51 -19.51 18.71
CA THR A 260 2.12 -19.44 19.20
C THR A 260 1.39 -18.17 18.75
N HIS A 261 2.05 -17.28 18.00
CA HIS A 261 1.59 -15.93 17.67
C HIS A 261 0.72 -15.84 16.43
N MET A 262 0.41 -16.95 15.75
CA MET A 262 -0.48 -16.95 14.58
C MET A 262 -1.82 -16.23 14.87
N HIS A 263 -2.43 -16.48 16.03
CA HIS A 263 -3.66 -15.79 16.43
C HIS A 263 -3.45 -14.28 16.64
N ALA A 264 -2.30 -13.88 17.17
CA ALA A 264 -1.95 -12.47 17.37
C ALA A 264 -1.71 -11.76 16.03
N TRP A 265 -1.11 -12.44 15.04
CA TRP A 265 -0.98 -11.92 13.68
C TRP A 265 -2.35 -11.70 13.04
N LEU A 266 -3.21 -12.73 13.04
CA LEU A 266 -4.55 -12.63 12.45
C LEU A 266 -5.38 -11.51 13.09
N ALA A 267 -5.33 -11.37 14.42
CA ALA A 267 -6.01 -10.30 15.14
C ALA A 267 -5.49 -8.91 14.73
N LEU A 268 -4.16 -8.74 14.68
CA LEU A 268 -3.54 -7.47 14.32
C LEU A 268 -3.85 -7.03 12.88
N VAL A 269 -3.89 -7.99 11.95
CA VAL A 269 -4.29 -7.77 10.55
C VAL A 269 -5.75 -7.36 10.46
N ALA A 270 -6.65 -8.01 11.19
CA ALA A 270 -8.06 -7.66 11.24
C ALA A 270 -8.29 -6.26 11.84
N GLU A 271 -7.60 -5.92 12.93
CA GLU A 271 -7.65 -4.58 13.53
C GLU A 271 -7.21 -3.50 12.54
N LEU A 272 -6.09 -3.72 11.83
CA LEU A 272 -5.56 -2.79 10.84
C LEU A 272 -6.54 -2.61 9.67
N ARG A 273 -7.12 -3.71 9.18
CA ARG A 273 -8.10 -3.70 8.09
C ARG A 273 -9.35 -2.92 8.46
N ALA A 274 -9.88 -3.10 9.68
CA ALA A 274 -11.03 -2.34 10.16
C ALA A 274 -10.77 -0.82 10.16
N HIS A 275 -9.57 -0.39 10.55
CA HIS A 275 -9.20 1.03 10.48
C HIS A 275 -9.07 1.55 9.05
N MET A 276 -8.50 0.75 8.14
CA MET A 276 -8.42 1.08 6.72
C MET A 276 -9.82 1.24 6.10
N GLU A 277 -10.72 0.30 6.34
CA GLU A 277 -12.09 0.31 5.81
C GLU A 277 -12.93 1.45 6.41
N ALA A 278 -12.68 1.82 7.67
CA ALA A 278 -13.29 2.98 8.31
C ALA A 278 -12.70 4.32 7.83
N GLY A 279 -11.69 4.31 6.95
CA GLY A 279 -11.05 5.51 6.41
C GLY A 279 -10.25 6.31 7.45
N VAL A 280 -9.77 5.66 8.51
CA VAL A 280 -8.97 6.31 9.56
C VAL A 280 -7.61 6.71 8.98
N ASP A 281 -7.16 7.93 9.28
CA ASP A 281 -5.84 8.40 8.84
C ASP A 281 -4.73 7.49 9.37
N ALA A 282 -3.77 7.14 8.50
CA ALA A 282 -2.72 6.18 8.84
C ALA A 282 -1.74 6.73 9.91
N GLY A 283 -1.62 8.05 10.05
CA GLY A 283 -0.86 8.71 11.11
C GLY A 283 -1.61 8.83 12.44
N ALA A 284 -2.91 8.49 12.48
CA ALA A 284 -3.70 8.61 13.70
C ALA A 284 -3.19 7.69 14.82
N ALA A 285 -3.28 8.16 16.06
CA ALA A 285 -2.79 7.44 17.24
C ALA A 285 -3.26 5.96 17.35
N PRO A 286 -4.53 5.59 17.03
CA PRO A 286 -4.95 4.20 17.04
C PRO A 286 -4.16 3.31 16.05
N VAL A 287 -3.85 3.84 14.87
CA VAL A 287 -3.09 3.12 13.84
C VAL A 287 -1.61 3.03 14.22
N GLN A 288 -1.04 4.08 14.82
CA GLN A 288 0.33 4.06 15.33
C GLN A 288 0.52 3.01 16.46
N ALA A 289 -0.49 2.82 17.32
CA ALA A 289 -0.46 1.76 18.33
C ALA A 289 -0.42 0.35 17.70
N ILE A 290 -1.12 0.15 16.58
CA ILE A 290 -1.07 -1.10 15.80
C ILE A 290 0.31 -1.30 15.19
N VAL A 291 0.93 -0.25 14.63
CA VAL A 291 2.30 -0.32 14.08
C VAL A 291 3.34 -0.69 15.16
N ALA A 292 3.22 -0.15 16.38
CA ALA A 292 4.13 -0.50 17.47
C ALA A 292 3.98 -1.98 17.88
N ARG A 293 2.74 -2.46 18.03
CA ARG A 293 2.45 -3.88 18.29
C ARG A 293 2.95 -4.78 17.17
N TRP A 294 2.83 -4.33 15.92
CA TRP A 294 3.34 -5.03 14.76
C TRP A 294 4.85 -5.23 14.81
N GLN A 295 5.61 -4.18 15.11
CA GLN A 295 7.06 -4.26 15.22
C GLN A 295 7.47 -5.27 16.30
N GLN A 296 6.80 -5.24 17.45
CA GLN A 296 7.07 -6.20 18.52
C GLN A 296 6.76 -7.64 18.09
N LEU A 297 5.59 -7.85 17.50
CA LEU A 297 5.16 -9.18 17.06
C LEU A 297 6.09 -9.74 15.98
N PHE A 298 6.60 -8.89 15.09
CA PHE A 298 7.61 -9.25 14.09
C PHE A 298 8.90 -9.73 14.74
N ARG A 299 9.43 -8.98 15.71
CA ARG A 299 10.62 -9.39 16.46
C ARG A 299 10.40 -10.72 17.14
N ASP A 300 9.31 -10.88 17.87
CA ASP A 300 9.01 -12.12 18.60
C ASP A 300 8.96 -13.34 17.66
N SER A 301 8.34 -13.17 16.49
CA SER A 301 8.08 -14.24 15.51
C SER A 301 9.29 -14.64 14.66
N PHE A 302 10.27 -13.75 14.46
CA PHE A 302 11.33 -13.97 13.46
C PHE A 302 12.76 -13.81 13.96
N CYS A 303 13.05 -12.79 14.78
CA CYS A 303 14.43 -12.33 14.94
C CYS A 303 14.83 -11.91 16.37
N GLY A 304 13.90 -11.79 17.30
CA GLY A 304 14.16 -11.23 18.63
C GLY A 304 14.72 -9.81 18.54
N GLU A 305 15.74 -9.53 19.35
CA GLU A 305 16.46 -8.25 19.37
C GLU A 305 17.62 -8.21 18.36
N ASP A 306 17.78 -9.22 17.48
CA ASP A 306 18.81 -9.20 16.43
C ASP A 306 18.35 -8.34 15.24
N GLU A 307 18.72 -7.07 15.27
CA GLU A 307 18.38 -6.07 14.24
C GLU A 307 18.94 -6.43 12.86
N GLY A 308 20.11 -7.09 12.80
CA GLY A 308 20.73 -7.52 11.54
C GLY A 308 19.96 -8.67 10.90
N LEU A 309 19.45 -9.60 11.72
CA LEU A 309 18.53 -10.64 11.29
C LEU A 309 17.18 -10.05 10.89
N GLU A 310 16.64 -9.10 11.65
CA GLU A 310 15.38 -8.41 11.34
C GLU A 310 15.41 -7.80 9.93
N ALA A 311 16.48 -7.06 9.62
CA ALA A 311 16.64 -6.41 8.31
C ALA A 311 16.63 -7.41 7.15
N LYS A 312 17.34 -8.54 7.30
CA LYS A 312 17.40 -9.58 6.26
C LYS A 312 16.09 -10.35 6.12
N VAL A 313 15.39 -10.65 7.21
CA VAL A 313 14.06 -11.29 7.17
C VAL A 313 13.06 -10.38 6.46
N ARG A 314 13.08 -9.07 6.74
CA ARG A 314 12.24 -8.09 6.04
C ARG A 314 12.58 -8.01 4.56
N ASP A 315 13.86 -7.99 4.18
CA ASP A 315 14.28 -7.98 2.76
C ASP A 315 13.81 -9.25 2.02
N ALA A 316 13.94 -10.42 2.66
CA ALA A 316 13.42 -11.67 2.11
C ALA A 316 11.90 -11.63 1.91
N LEU A 317 11.14 -11.14 2.90
CA LEU A 317 9.67 -10.96 2.80
C LEU A 317 9.24 -9.98 1.70
N MET A 318 10.11 -9.03 1.34
CA MET A 318 9.86 -8.07 0.27
C MET A 318 10.15 -8.63 -1.13
N ARG A 319 11.09 -9.58 -1.23
CA ARG A 319 11.54 -10.16 -2.51
C ARG A 319 10.88 -11.49 -2.86
N GLU A 320 10.34 -12.21 -1.88
CA GLU A 320 9.75 -13.53 -2.06
C GLU A 320 8.23 -13.48 -1.82
N PRO A 321 7.38 -13.42 -2.88
CA PRO A 321 5.93 -13.36 -2.75
C PRO A 321 5.32 -14.53 -1.96
N ASP A 322 5.89 -15.74 -2.09
CA ASP A 322 5.41 -16.93 -1.40
C ASP A 322 5.53 -16.81 0.13
N LEU A 323 6.47 -16.01 0.66
CA LEU A 323 6.58 -15.76 2.11
C LEU A 323 5.41 -14.94 2.68
N GLN A 324 4.58 -14.34 1.82
CA GLN A 324 3.39 -13.57 2.23
C GLN A 324 2.09 -14.40 2.20
N LEU A 325 2.13 -15.64 1.69
CA LEU A 325 0.96 -16.51 1.61
C LEU A 325 0.41 -16.81 3.01
N GLY A 326 -0.90 -16.59 3.20
CA GLY A 326 -1.63 -16.96 4.41
C GLY A 326 -1.60 -15.91 5.53
N GLY A 327 -0.97 -14.76 5.30
CA GLY A 327 -0.90 -13.66 6.28
C GLY A 327 -2.11 -12.70 6.27
N GLY A 328 -3.04 -12.84 5.32
CA GLY A 328 -4.19 -11.93 5.19
C GLY A 328 -3.85 -10.55 4.62
N PHE A 329 -2.66 -10.41 4.03
CA PHE A 329 -2.17 -9.18 3.41
C PHE A 329 -2.56 -9.12 1.95
N ASP A 330 -3.38 -8.13 1.60
CA ASP A 330 -3.57 -7.71 0.21
C ASP A 330 -2.79 -6.41 -0.07
N GLU A 331 -2.74 -6.02 -1.34
CA GLU A 331 -2.02 -4.84 -1.79
C GLU A 331 -2.47 -3.56 -1.06
N ALA A 332 -3.78 -3.41 -0.82
CA ALA A 332 -4.35 -2.24 -0.16
C ALA A 332 -3.95 -2.14 1.32
N LEU A 333 -3.98 -3.26 2.04
CA LEU A 333 -3.62 -3.30 3.45
C LEU A 333 -2.11 -3.07 3.67
N LEU A 334 -1.27 -3.57 2.76
CA LEU A 334 0.18 -3.31 2.76
C LEU A 334 0.49 -1.83 2.49
N VAL A 335 -0.22 -1.20 1.55
CA VAL A 335 -0.16 0.25 1.29
C VAL A 335 -0.49 1.03 2.56
N TYR A 336 -1.58 0.67 3.24
CA TYR A 336 -2.05 1.35 4.44
C TYR A 336 -1.10 1.20 5.63
N LEU A 337 -0.60 -0.03 5.88
CA LEU A 337 0.40 -0.28 6.91
C LEU A 337 1.67 0.53 6.70
N ASN A 338 2.16 0.59 5.46
CA ASN A 338 3.37 1.34 5.14
C ASN A 338 3.16 2.85 5.33
N LYS A 339 2.00 3.39 4.93
CA LYS A 339 1.62 4.79 5.23
C LYS A 339 1.68 5.07 6.73
N ALA A 340 1.16 4.16 7.56
CA ALA A 340 1.18 4.31 9.01
C ALA A 340 2.62 4.31 9.54
N HIS A 341 3.46 3.40 9.05
CA HIS A 341 4.87 3.32 9.43
C HIS A 341 5.69 4.58 9.07
N ILE A 342 5.23 5.34 8.08
CA ILE A 342 5.87 6.59 7.63
C ILE A 342 5.27 7.82 8.33
N ALA A 343 3.95 7.86 8.55
CA ALA A 343 3.27 9.00 9.17
C ALA A 343 3.70 9.25 10.63
N GLY A 344 4.17 8.22 11.34
CA GLY A 344 4.82 8.37 12.65
C GLY A 344 6.22 9.00 12.62
N ARG A 345 6.73 9.37 11.43
CA ARG A 345 8.07 9.94 11.21
C ARG A 345 7.96 11.39 10.76
N ASP A 346 7.71 12.28 11.71
CA ASP A 346 7.66 13.72 11.47
C ASP A 346 9.05 14.26 11.06
N ILE A 347 9.12 14.96 9.92
CA ILE A 347 10.21 15.89 9.59
C ILE A 347 9.57 17.16 9.06
N ALA A 348 9.74 18.24 9.82
CA ALA A 348 9.20 19.56 9.55
C ALA A 348 9.66 20.13 8.20
N SER A 349 8.73 20.77 7.48
CA SER A 349 8.98 21.59 6.29
C SER A 349 8.92 23.07 6.66
N GLY A 350 9.95 23.84 6.32
CA GLY A 350 9.94 25.31 6.33
C GLY A 350 10.27 25.85 4.94
N ASP A 351 9.52 26.85 4.48
CA ASP A 351 9.49 27.40 3.12
C ASP A 351 10.79 28.12 2.66
N ASP A 352 11.81 28.23 3.52
CA ASP A 352 13.11 28.88 3.22
C ASP A 352 14.31 27.91 3.19
N GLY A 353 14.05 26.59 3.18
CA GLY A 353 15.07 25.54 3.19
C GLY A 353 15.50 25.04 1.80
N PRO A 354 16.56 24.22 1.71
CA PRO A 354 16.90 23.51 0.49
C PRO A 354 15.72 22.60 0.11
N LYS A 355 15.56 22.31 -1.18
CA LYS A 355 14.54 21.37 -1.65
C LYS A 355 14.59 20.07 -0.83
N PRO A 356 13.44 19.52 -0.36
CA PRO A 356 13.40 18.32 0.47
C PRO A 356 14.23 17.15 -0.08
N SER A 357 14.15 16.93 -1.39
CA SER A 357 14.94 15.90 -2.08
C SER A 357 16.45 16.13 -1.95
N ALA A 358 16.92 17.38 -2.11
CA ALA A 358 18.33 17.77 -2.02
C ALA A 358 18.90 17.56 -0.61
N LEU A 359 18.14 17.91 0.44
CA LEU A 359 18.54 17.67 1.82
C LEU A 359 18.58 16.17 2.14
N MET A 360 17.58 15.42 1.66
CA MET A 360 17.51 13.97 1.85
C MET A 360 18.74 13.27 1.26
N VAL A 361 19.15 13.58 0.03
CA VAL A 361 20.34 12.97 -0.58
C VAL A 361 21.64 13.44 0.07
N ALA A 362 21.73 14.70 0.53
CA ALA A 362 22.90 15.20 1.26
C ALA A 362 23.09 14.46 2.59
N LYS A 363 22.00 14.19 3.32
CA LYS A 363 22.04 13.36 4.54
C LYS A 363 22.54 11.94 4.27
N GLN A 364 22.18 11.34 3.14
CA GLN A 364 22.70 10.01 2.77
C GLN A 364 24.22 10.04 2.53
N ARG A 365 24.76 11.08 1.87
CA ARG A 365 26.22 11.23 1.71
C ARG A 365 26.93 11.49 3.04
N ALA A 366 26.31 12.28 3.93
CA ALA A 366 26.85 12.53 5.26
C ALA A 366 26.86 11.26 6.13
N ALA A 367 25.78 10.49 6.11
CA ALA A 367 25.70 9.19 6.79
C ALA A 367 26.75 8.21 6.26
N HIS A 368 27.06 8.24 4.96
CA HIS A 368 28.13 7.44 4.37
C HIS A 368 29.49 7.72 5.02
N GLN A 369 29.80 8.99 5.27
CA GLN A 369 31.06 9.39 5.92
C GLN A 369 31.20 8.85 7.37
N LEU A 370 30.09 8.45 8.00
CA LEU A 370 30.06 7.99 9.39
C LEU A 370 29.88 6.48 9.55
N LEU A 371 29.24 5.82 8.58
CA LEU A 371 28.77 4.43 8.74
C LEU A 371 29.55 3.40 7.93
N ASP A 372 30.09 3.79 6.78
CA ASP A 372 30.55 2.85 5.77
C ASP A 372 32.08 2.89 5.65
N GLN A 373 32.71 1.71 5.57
CA GLN A 373 34.17 1.58 5.46
C GLN A 373 34.52 0.36 4.60
N PRO A 374 35.39 0.49 3.58
CA PRO A 374 36.09 1.72 3.14
C PRO A 374 35.17 2.71 2.41
N LEU A 375 35.37 4.02 2.50
CA LEU A 375 34.50 4.98 1.80
C LEU A 375 34.45 4.72 0.28
N VAL A 376 33.23 4.72 -0.27
CA VAL A 376 32.97 4.67 -1.73
C VAL A 376 33.12 6.07 -2.31
N LEU A 377 32.62 7.07 -1.57
CA LEU A 377 32.71 8.49 -1.90
C LEU A 377 33.32 9.21 -0.70
N ASP A 378 34.54 9.73 -0.87
CA ASP A 378 35.16 10.63 0.09
C ASP A 378 34.62 12.05 -0.12
N ASP A 379 33.74 12.49 0.79
CA ASP A 379 33.05 13.79 0.70
C ASP A 379 33.38 14.64 1.95
N PRO A 380 34.47 15.43 1.91
CA PRO A 380 35.09 16.02 3.09
C PRO A 380 34.22 17.08 3.76
N ILE A 381 33.18 17.57 3.07
CA ILE A 381 32.26 18.57 3.60
C ILE A 381 30.82 18.07 3.74
N ALA A 382 30.56 16.77 3.55
CA ALA A 382 29.21 16.20 3.54
C ALA A 382 28.43 16.48 4.83
N LEU A 383 29.12 16.42 5.98
CA LEU A 383 28.52 16.69 7.29
C LEU A 383 28.36 18.20 7.53
N SER A 384 29.45 18.95 7.36
CA SER A 384 29.49 20.38 7.66
C SER A 384 28.54 21.21 6.80
N ILE A 385 28.28 20.81 5.55
CA ILE A 385 27.36 21.53 4.65
C ILE A 385 25.89 21.43 5.09
N LEU A 386 25.52 20.43 5.90
CA LEU A 386 24.17 20.30 6.47
C LEU A 386 23.89 21.38 7.52
N GLY A 387 24.94 21.92 8.16
CA GLY A 387 24.85 22.80 9.31
C GLY A 387 24.73 22.03 10.64
N ALA A 388 25.10 22.70 11.73
CA ALA A 388 25.29 22.04 13.04
C ALA A 388 24.06 21.30 13.57
N ALA A 389 22.86 21.87 13.39
CA ALA A 389 21.61 21.25 13.85
C ALA A 389 21.30 19.95 13.12
N GLU A 390 21.43 19.94 11.79
CA GLU A 390 21.16 18.77 10.96
C GLU A 390 22.25 17.71 11.09
N GLU A 391 23.51 18.12 11.25
CA GLU A 391 24.61 17.20 11.58
C GLU A 391 24.36 16.52 12.94
N GLN A 392 23.98 17.29 13.96
CA GLN A 392 23.67 16.74 15.28
C GLN A 392 22.47 15.80 15.23
N ALA A 393 21.40 16.16 14.52
CA ALA A 393 20.24 15.30 14.34
C ALA A 393 20.59 14.00 13.62
N LEU A 394 21.42 14.06 12.57
CA LEU A 394 21.90 12.88 11.86
C LEU A 394 22.72 11.96 12.76
N ARG A 395 23.62 12.53 13.58
CA ARG A 395 24.45 11.76 14.53
C ARG A 395 23.63 11.12 15.65
N ALA A 396 22.56 11.79 16.07
CA ALA A 396 21.67 11.29 17.12
C ALA A 396 20.79 10.11 16.66
N ASP A 397 20.55 9.97 15.35
CA ASP A 397 19.71 8.92 14.75
C ASP A 397 20.43 8.24 13.57
N LEU A 398 21.62 7.67 13.84
CA LEU A 398 22.40 6.98 12.80
C LEU A 398 21.76 5.64 12.38
N ASP A 399 21.05 4.98 13.29
CA ASP A 399 20.45 3.66 13.02
C ASP A 399 19.34 3.75 11.96
N ARG A 400 18.68 4.90 11.84
CA ARG A 400 17.78 5.18 10.73
C ARG A 400 18.41 4.95 9.35
N PHE A 401 19.69 5.23 9.22
CA PHE A 401 20.39 5.06 7.96
C PHE A 401 20.79 3.59 7.72
N ARG A 402 20.75 2.72 8.74
CA ARG A 402 21.01 1.29 8.61
C ARG A 402 19.82 0.51 8.03
N TYR A 403 18.61 1.07 8.06
CA TYR A 403 17.42 0.40 7.50
C TYR A 403 17.55 0.15 5.98
N PRO A 404 17.04 -0.99 5.46
CA PRO A 404 17.24 -1.38 4.06
C PRO A 404 16.87 -0.32 3.02
N ALA A 405 15.74 0.38 3.21
CA ALA A 405 15.33 1.45 2.30
C ALA A 405 16.35 2.62 2.27
N SER A 406 16.86 3.01 3.43
CA SER A 406 17.90 4.04 3.52
C SER A 406 19.25 3.52 3.03
N LEU A 407 19.57 2.25 3.28
CA LEU A 407 20.82 1.62 2.83
C LEU A 407 20.87 1.53 1.30
N GLY A 408 19.77 1.12 0.65
CA GLY A 408 19.64 1.11 -0.80
C GLY A 408 19.72 2.51 -1.40
N MET A 409 19.06 3.50 -0.78
CA MET A 409 19.16 4.90 -1.20
C MET A 409 20.59 5.42 -1.04
N ARG A 410 21.24 5.16 0.11
CA ARG A 410 22.63 5.56 0.35
C ARG A 410 23.56 4.96 -0.69
N SER A 411 23.44 3.66 -0.95
CA SER A 411 24.20 2.93 -1.96
C SER A 411 24.07 3.58 -3.34
N SER A 412 22.84 3.88 -3.77
CA SER A 412 22.59 4.57 -5.04
C SER A 412 23.20 5.97 -5.07
N VAL A 413 23.01 6.76 -4.01
CA VAL A 413 23.49 8.14 -3.91
C VAL A 413 25.01 8.24 -3.94
N VAL A 414 25.71 7.37 -3.19
CA VAL A 414 27.18 7.43 -3.14
C VAL A 414 27.81 6.90 -4.42
N VAL A 415 27.23 5.85 -5.02
CA VAL A 415 27.74 5.26 -6.26
C VAL A 415 27.53 6.21 -7.45
N ARG A 416 26.35 6.84 -7.59
CA ARG A 416 26.12 7.78 -8.70
C ARG A 416 27.05 9.00 -8.62
N SER A 417 27.31 9.50 -7.41
CA SER A 417 28.28 10.58 -7.20
C SER A 417 29.72 10.13 -7.46
N ARG A 418 30.09 8.92 -7.04
CA ARG A 418 31.42 8.36 -7.32
C ARG A 418 31.64 8.14 -8.82
N LEU A 419 30.62 7.64 -9.54
CA LEU A 419 30.67 7.49 -10.98
C LEU A 419 30.87 8.83 -11.68
N ALA A 420 30.19 9.89 -11.24
CA ALA A 420 30.41 11.23 -11.80
C ALA A 420 31.84 11.74 -11.59
N ASP A 421 32.43 11.49 -10.42
CA ASP A 421 33.83 11.83 -10.14
C ASP A 421 34.80 11.04 -11.04
N ASP A 422 34.56 9.74 -11.26
CA ASP A 422 35.33 8.92 -12.20
C ASP A 422 35.21 9.44 -13.64
N MET A 423 33.99 9.73 -14.10
CA MET A 423 33.76 10.27 -15.45
C MET A 423 34.43 11.64 -15.64
N ARG A 424 34.45 12.47 -14.60
CA ARG A 424 35.16 13.76 -14.60
C ARG A 424 36.67 13.56 -14.71
N ALA A 425 37.24 12.63 -13.94
CA ALA A 425 38.66 12.32 -14.01
C ALA A 425 39.06 11.82 -15.41
N GLU A 426 38.28 10.91 -15.99
CA GLU A 426 38.49 10.42 -17.36
C GLU A 426 38.38 11.54 -18.40
N ALA A 427 37.38 12.42 -18.29
CA ALA A 427 37.21 13.56 -19.17
C ALA A 427 38.40 14.53 -19.09
N ILE A 428 38.89 14.81 -17.88
CA ILE A 428 40.10 15.62 -17.66
C ILE A 428 41.30 15.01 -18.37
N GLY A 429 41.47 13.68 -18.30
CA GLY A 429 42.51 12.94 -19.01
C GLY A 429 42.44 13.10 -20.53
N ARG A 430 41.23 13.26 -21.09
CA ARG A 430 40.99 13.57 -22.51
C ARG A 430 41.14 15.05 -22.88
N GLY A 431 41.52 15.92 -21.93
CA GLY A 431 41.70 17.34 -22.18
C GLY A 431 40.46 18.20 -21.93
N VAL A 432 39.35 17.63 -21.43
CA VAL A 432 38.16 18.41 -21.05
C VAL A 432 38.48 19.32 -19.87
N ARG A 433 38.07 20.58 -19.94
CA ARG A 433 38.34 21.61 -18.90
C ARG A 433 37.10 22.32 -18.39
N GLN A 434 35.91 21.87 -18.81
CA GLN A 434 34.64 22.41 -18.35
C GLN A 434 33.81 21.29 -17.75
N TYR A 435 33.41 21.44 -16.49
CA TYR A 435 32.51 20.51 -15.81
C TYR A 435 31.27 21.28 -15.35
N VAL A 436 30.09 20.82 -15.74
CA VAL A 436 28.83 21.48 -15.43
C VAL A 436 27.97 20.55 -14.59
N VAL A 437 27.55 21.00 -13.41
CA VAL A 437 26.60 20.28 -12.55
C VAL A 437 25.24 20.95 -12.70
N LEU A 438 24.28 20.24 -13.31
CA LEU A 438 22.92 20.71 -13.53
C LEU A 438 22.03 20.29 -12.35
N GLY A 439 21.31 21.24 -11.76
CA GLY A 439 20.55 21.05 -10.53
C GLY A 439 21.47 20.71 -9.35
N ALA A 440 22.48 21.56 -9.14
CA ALA A 440 23.56 21.29 -8.22
C ALA A 440 23.12 21.06 -6.77
N GLY A 441 21.99 21.60 -6.31
CA GLY A 441 21.44 21.40 -4.97
C GLY A 441 22.51 21.56 -3.89
N LEU A 442 22.74 20.48 -3.14
CA LEU A 442 23.81 20.39 -2.14
C LEU A 442 25.01 19.53 -2.60
N ASP A 443 25.24 19.40 -3.90
CA ASP A 443 26.38 18.71 -4.47
C ASP A 443 27.71 19.30 -3.99
N THR A 444 28.72 18.46 -3.79
CA THR A 444 30.02 18.86 -3.22
C THR A 444 31.19 18.58 -4.16
N SER A 445 30.93 18.31 -5.45
CA SER A 445 31.95 17.90 -6.44
C SER A 445 33.08 18.92 -6.59
N ALA A 446 32.79 20.21 -6.40
CA ALA A 446 33.81 21.26 -6.38
C ALA A 446 34.79 21.12 -5.21
N TYR A 447 34.30 20.64 -4.07
CA TYR A 447 35.04 20.54 -2.81
C TYR A 447 35.73 19.18 -2.64
N ARG A 448 35.21 18.13 -3.30
CA ARG A 448 35.89 16.81 -3.38
C ARG A 448 37.15 16.85 -4.26
N HIS A 449 37.16 17.70 -5.29
CA HIS A 449 38.28 17.83 -6.23
C HIS A 449 38.67 19.30 -6.48
N PRO A 450 39.16 20.02 -5.45
CA PRO A 450 39.43 21.46 -5.54
C PRO A 450 40.57 21.81 -6.50
N GLU A 451 41.54 20.92 -6.64
CA GLU A 451 42.73 21.07 -7.49
C GLU A 451 42.53 20.57 -8.93
N ALA A 452 41.34 20.05 -9.27
CA ALA A 452 41.08 19.55 -10.61
C ALA A 452 41.18 20.69 -11.65
N PRO A 453 41.89 20.48 -12.77
CA PRO A 453 42.11 21.51 -13.78
C PRO A 453 40.80 21.94 -14.46
N GLY A 454 40.72 23.22 -14.80
CA GLY A 454 39.59 23.79 -15.53
C GLY A 454 38.62 24.60 -14.68
N ARG A 455 37.37 24.67 -15.13
CA ARG A 455 36.25 25.38 -14.49
C ARG A 455 35.12 24.42 -14.17
N LEU A 456 34.52 24.60 -13.01
CA LEU A 456 33.30 23.93 -12.59
C LEU A 456 32.17 24.94 -12.52
N PHE A 457 31.06 24.65 -13.19
CA PHE A 457 29.86 25.46 -13.21
C PHE A 457 28.74 24.74 -12.44
N GLU A 458 28.23 25.33 -11.36
CA GLU A 458 27.05 24.82 -10.66
C GLU A 458 25.82 25.60 -11.13
N VAL A 459 24.89 24.91 -11.80
CA VAL A 459 23.64 25.47 -12.28
C VAL A 459 22.51 25.04 -11.35
N ASP A 460 21.80 26.01 -10.77
CA ASP A 460 20.62 25.77 -9.94
C ASP A 460 19.79 27.06 -9.80
N LEU A 461 18.63 26.95 -9.18
CA LEU A 461 17.76 28.06 -8.84
C LEU A 461 18.49 29.09 -7.97
N PRO A 462 18.24 30.40 -8.18
CA PRO A 462 18.87 31.45 -7.39
C PRO A 462 18.65 31.31 -5.87
N ALA A 463 17.48 30.82 -5.44
CA ALA A 463 17.19 30.60 -4.03
C ALA A 463 18.06 29.49 -3.42
N THR A 464 18.13 28.32 -4.07
CA THR A 464 18.95 27.18 -3.64
C THR A 464 20.42 27.57 -3.53
N GLN A 465 20.96 28.29 -4.52
CA GLN A 465 22.36 28.72 -4.49
C GLN A 465 22.65 29.71 -3.37
N ARG A 466 21.75 30.68 -3.13
CA ARG A 466 21.90 31.62 -2.01
C ARG A 466 21.93 30.88 -0.68
N TRP A 467 21.05 29.89 -0.51
CA TRP A 467 21.02 29.06 0.68
C TRP A 467 22.33 28.29 0.90
N LYS A 468 22.80 27.56 -0.12
CA LYS A 468 24.05 26.80 -0.06
C LYS A 468 25.25 27.71 0.25
N GLN A 469 25.34 28.88 -0.40
CA GLN A 469 26.40 29.85 -0.14
C GLN A 469 26.34 30.44 1.28
N ALA A 470 25.15 30.62 1.85
CA ALA A 470 25.01 31.01 3.26
C ALA A 470 25.54 29.91 4.20
N ARG A 471 25.15 28.64 3.97
CA ARG A 471 25.64 27.50 4.75
C ARG A 471 27.15 27.33 4.69
N LEU A 472 27.73 27.42 3.49
CA LEU A 472 29.18 27.33 3.32
C LEU A 472 29.91 28.43 4.10
N ARG A 473 29.40 29.67 4.05
CA ARG A 473 29.97 30.79 4.83
C ARG A 473 29.88 30.56 6.34
N GLU A 474 28.73 30.10 6.82
CA GLU A 474 28.54 29.79 8.25
C GLU A 474 29.43 28.64 8.73
N ALA A 475 29.65 27.64 7.88
CA ALA A 475 30.56 26.53 8.15
C ALA A 475 32.05 26.90 7.97
N GLY A 476 32.37 28.13 7.55
CA GLY A 476 33.74 28.57 7.30
C GLY A 476 34.40 27.92 6.07
N ILE A 477 33.61 27.40 5.13
CA ILE A 477 34.08 26.69 3.94
C ILE A 477 34.19 27.68 2.77
N ALA A 478 35.41 27.92 2.31
CA ALA A 478 35.67 28.79 1.17
C ALA A 478 35.38 28.06 -0.17
N PRO A 479 34.63 28.66 -1.10
CA PRO A 479 34.47 28.12 -2.45
C PRO A 479 35.81 28.01 -3.19
N PRO A 480 36.10 26.87 -3.86
CA PRO A 480 37.29 26.73 -4.69
C PRO A 480 37.35 27.77 -5.80
N ARG A 481 38.56 28.22 -6.19
CA ARG A 481 38.74 29.22 -7.27
C ARG A 481 38.20 28.76 -8.62
N SER A 482 38.14 27.45 -8.84
CA SER A 482 37.64 26.79 -10.05
C SER A 482 36.10 26.82 -10.15
N LEU A 483 35.38 27.02 -9.05
CA LEU A 483 33.92 27.00 -8.98
C LEU A 483 33.32 28.33 -9.46
N ARG A 484 32.26 28.23 -10.26
CA ARG A 484 31.37 29.32 -10.68
C ARG A 484 29.94 28.92 -10.41
N PHE A 485 29.26 29.71 -9.58
CA PHE A 485 27.82 29.60 -9.37
C PHE A 485 27.10 30.24 -10.54
N VAL A 486 26.15 29.51 -11.13
CA VAL A 486 25.37 29.92 -12.30
C VAL A 486 23.89 29.90 -11.91
N PRO A 487 23.35 31.00 -11.36
CA PRO A 487 21.96 31.03 -10.94
C PRO A 487 21.05 31.09 -12.17
N VAL A 488 20.33 30.00 -12.43
CA VAL A 488 19.41 29.87 -13.58
C VAL A 488 18.05 29.45 -13.06
N ASP A 489 17.05 30.20 -13.47
CA ASP A 489 15.66 29.81 -13.38
C ASP A 489 15.20 29.43 -14.79
N PHE A 490 14.90 28.14 -15.01
CA PHE A 490 14.53 27.60 -16.31
C PHE A 490 13.25 28.24 -16.87
N GLU A 491 12.43 28.91 -16.03
CA GLU A 491 11.23 29.63 -16.49
C GLU A 491 11.53 31.00 -17.10
N HIS A 492 12.72 31.57 -16.84
CA HIS A 492 13.03 32.97 -17.17
C HIS A 492 14.35 33.17 -17.90
N VAL A 493 15.28 32.21 -17.82
CA VAL A 493 16.61 32.29 -18.45
C VAL A 493 16.97 30.93 -19.02
N SER A 494 17.38 30.91 -20.30
CA SER A 494 17.85 29.67 -20.93
C SER A 494 19.15 29.19 -20.27
N LEU A 495 19.36 27.86 -20.23
CA LEU A 495 20.60 27.27 -19.73
C LEU A 495 21.84 27.82 -20.47
N ALA A 496 21.71 28.00 -21.78
CA ALA A 496 22.78 28.52 -22.64
C ALA A 496 23.21 29.94 -22.22
N ASP A 497 22.25 30.84 -22.01
CA ASP A 497 22.54 32.22 -21.61
C ASP A 497 23.17 32.29 -20.21
N GLY A 498 22.66 31.48 -19.27
CA GLY A 498 23.20 31.40 -17.91
C GLY A 498 24.66 30.96 -17.91
N LEU A 499 24.96 29.87 -18.62
CA LEU A 499 26.31 29.34 -18.75
C LEU A 499 27.25 30.32 -19.47
N ALA A 500 26.81 30.94 -20.58
CA ALA A 500 27.60 31.91 -21.33
C ALA A 500 28.01 33.10 -20.44
N ARG A 501 27.09 33.64 -19.63
CA ARG A 501 27.38 34.72 -18.66
C ARG A 501 28.40 34.33 -17.60
N ALA A 502 28.44 33.05 -17.23
CA ALA A 502 29.41 32.53 -16.28
C ALA A 502 30.79 32.24 -16.91
N GLY A 503 30.92 32.37 -18.24
CA GLY A 503 32.14 32.12 -19.00
C GLY A 503 32.31 30.67 -19.47
N PHE A 504 31.21 29.94 -19.63
CA PHE A 504 31.20 28.65 -20.34
C PHE A 504 31.41 28.86 -21.85
N ASP A 505 32.25 28.05 -22.46
CA ASP A 505 32.54 28.05 -23.89
C ASP A 505 31.93 26.81 -24.58
N PRO A 506 30.82 26.95 -25.34
CA PRO A 506 30.23 25.81 -26.05
C PRO A 506 31.12 25.28 -27.19
N GLY A 507 32.13 26.05 -27.63
CA GLY A 507 33.12 25.65 -28.62
C GLY A 507 34.23 24.75 -28.07
N ALA A 508 34.29 24.55 -26.75
CA ALA A 508 35.23 23.65 -26.10
C ALA A 508 34.50 22.45 -25.46
N PRO A 509 35.08 21.24 -25.46
CA PRO A 509 34.46 20.06 -24.87
C PRO A 509 34.12 20.26 -23.38
N ALA A 510 32.96 19.76 -22.97
CA ALA A 510 32.47 19.84 -21.59
C ALA A 510 31.85 18.52 -21.11
N LEU A 511 32.02 18.22 -19.81
CA LEU A 511 31.28 17.13 -19.17
C LEU A 511 30.16 17.72 -18.31
N PHE A 512 28.93 17.25 -18.53
CA PHE A 512 27.74 17.60 -17.76
C PHE A 512 27.39 16.45 -16.81
N SER A 513 27.09 16.78 -15.56
CA SER A 513 26.53 15.87 -14.56
C SER A 513 25.12 16.35 -14.21
N TRP A 514 24.14 15.48 -14.40
CA TRP A 514 22.73 15.80 -14.23
C TRP A 514 22.02 14.69 -13.45
N LEU A 515 22.33 14.63 -12.16
CA LEU A 515 21.92 13.53 -11.27
C LEU A 515 20.78 13.99 -10.36
N GLY A 516 19.70 13.21 -10.27
CA GLY A 516 18.58 13.52 -9.38
C GLY A 516 17.74 14.72 -9.81
N VAL A 517 17.66 15.02 -11.10
CA VAL A 517 16.94 16.20 -11.61
C VAL A 517 15.88 15.87 -12.66
N THR A 518 16.21 15.03 -13.64
CA THR A 518 15.35 14.82 -14.83
C THR A 518 13.93 14.37 -14.49
N MET A 519 13.75 13.60 -13.42
CA MET A 519 12.44 13.13 -12.96
C MET A 519 11.51 14.27 -12.51
N TYR A 520 12.05 15.44 -12.13
CA TYR A 520 11.26 16.59 -11.68
C TYR A 520 10.91 17.58 -12.80
N LEU A 521 11.45 17.36 -14.00
CA LEU A 521 11.27 18.23 -15.15
C LEU A 521 10.23 17.65 -16.11
N ASP A 522 9.58 18.52 -16.86
CA ASP A 522 8.75 18.11 -17.99
C ASP A 522 9.64 17.58 -19.14
N GLU A 523 9.16 16.60 -19.89
CA GLU A 523 9.95 15.94 -20.95
C GLU A 523 10.51 16.94 -21.97
N ALA A 524 9.74 17.97 -22.34
CA ALA A 524 10.19 19.03 -23.24
C ALA A 524 11.43 19.78 -22.72
N ALA A 525 11.47 20.08 -21.42
CA ALA A 525 12.62 20.74 -20.78
C ALA A 525 13.84 19.80 -20.73
N VAL A 526 13.61 18.50 -20.54
CA VAL A 526 14.68 17.49 -20.62
C VAL A 526 15.29 17.48 -22.01
N VAL A 527 14.45 17.38 -23.04
CA VAL A 527 14.85 17.35 -24.45
C VAL A 527 15.56 18.65 -24.87
N GLU A 528 15.09 19.80 -24.43
CA GLU A 528 15.73 21.09 -24.72
C GLU A 528 17.15 21.16 -24.15
N THR A 529 17.34 20.74 -22.91
CA THR A 529 18.65 20.68 -22.27
C THR A 529 19.58 19.70 -23.00
N LEU A 530 19.09 18.51 -23.35
CA LEU A 530 19.86 17.54 -24.12
C LEU A 530 20.24 18.06 -25.51
N ARG A 531 19.35 18.81 -26.18
CA ARG A 531 19.64 19.45 -27.47
C ARG A 531 20.72 20.52 -27.35
N PHE A 532 20.70 21.32 -26.28
CA PHE A 532 21.77 22.27 -26.02
C PHE A 532 23.12 21.56 -25.84
N ILE A 533 23.16 20.49 -25.04
CA ILE A 533 24.37 19.71 -24.82
C ILE A 533 24.86 19.07 -26.13
N ALA A 534 23.96 18.52 -26.94
CA ALA A 534 24.29 17.95 -28.25
C ALA A 534 24.86 18.97 -29.24
N GLY A 535 24.54 20.26 -29.07
CA GLY A 535 25.11 21.36 -29.85
C GLY A 535 26.49 21.84 -29.38
N CYS A 536 27.02 21.32 -28.28
CA CYS A 536 28.36 21.65 -27.79
C CYS A 536 29.45 20.94 -28.62
N ALA A 537 30.70 21.36 -28.45
CA ALA A 537 31.84 20.79 -29.17
C ALA A 537 31.95 19.26 -29.01
N LYS A 538 32.39 18.59 -30.09
CA LYS A 538 32.64 17.15 -30.12
C LYS A 538 33.53 16.70 -28.96
N GLY A 539 33.16 15.58 -28.33
CA GLY A 539 33.79 15.09 -27.10
C GLY A 539 33.15 15.66 -25.83
N SER A 540 32.14 16.53 -25.95
CA SER A 540 31.25 16.85 -24.83
C SER A 540 30.39 15.64 -24.47
N ALA A 541 30.09 15.48 -23.19
CA ALA A 541 29.30 14.34 -22.71
C ALA A 541 28.39 14.74 -21.55
N VAL A 542 27.30 14.00 -21.36
CA VAL A 542 26.40 14.14 -20.21
C VAL A 542 26.22 12.80 -19.52
N LEU A 543 26.56 12.74 -18.23
CA LEU A 543 26.14 11.69 -17.33
C LEU A 543 24.85 12.16 -16.65
N PHE A 544 23.74 11.47 -16.90
CA PHE A 544 22.49 11.82 -16.24
C PHE A 544 21.77 10.61 -15.68
N GLU A 545 20.98 10.87 -14.65
CA GLU A 545 20.08 9.90 -14.03
C GLU A 545 18.68 10.09 -14.63
N TYR A 546 18.01 8.99 -14.95
CA TYR A 546 16.60 8.97 -15.32
C TYR A 546 15.87 7.87 -14.56
N VAL A 547 14.54 7.91 -14.57
CA VAL A 547 13.69 6.91 -13.90
C VAL A 547 12.84 6.17 -14.92
N THR A 548 12.76 4.84 -14.80
CA THR A 548 11.85 4.03 -15.61
C THR A 548 10.42 4.12 -15.07
N PRO A 549 9.38 3.88 -15.90
CA PRO A 549 8.00 3.84 -15.42
C PRO A 549 7.80 2.92 -14.22
N LEU A 550 7.10 3.40 -13.20
CA LEU A 550 6.91 2.66 -11.94
C LEU A 550 6.05 1.39 -12.12
N SER A 551 5.24 1.34 -13.18
CA SER A 551 4.42 0.18 -13.54
C SER A 551 5.24 -1.09 -13.82
N GLY A 552 6.51 -0.94 -14.21
CA GLY A 552 7.45 -2.06 -14.43
C GLY A 552 8.14 -2.56 -13.16
N LEU A 553 7.89 -1.95 -12.00
CA LEU A 553 8.50 -2.36 -10.73
C LEU A 553 7.71 -3.51 -10.05
N PRO A 554 8.37 -4.34 -9.23
CA PRO A 554 7.67 -5.30 -8.37
C PRO A 554 6.62 -4.61 -7.46
N PRO A 555 5.47 -5.25 -7.15
CA PRO A 555 4.32 -4.58 -6.52
C PRO A 555 4.65 -3.78 -5.24
N MET A 556 5.37 -4.39 -4.29
CA MET A 556 5.75 -3.71 -3.04
C MET A 556 6.67 -2.51 -3.27
N MET A 557 7.55 -2.61 -4.27
CA MET A 557 8.48 -1.55 -4.61
C MET A 557 7.79 -0.42 -5.38
N ARG A 558 6.86 -0.76 -6.29
CA ARG A 558 5.98 0.20 -6.94
C ARG A 558 5.23 1.02 -5.91
N ILE A 559 4.59 0.36 -4.93
CA ILE A 559 3.89 1.01 -3.82
C ILE A 559 4.82 1.93 -3.03
N ALA A 560 5.99 1.44 -2.62
CA ALA A 560 6.94 2.25 -1.86
C ALA A 560 7.39 3.50 -2.64
N MET A 561 7.63 3.34 -3.95
CA MET A 561 8.02 4.43 -4.83
C MET A 561 6.89 5.42 -5.07
N GLU A 562 5.68 4.96 -5.37
CA GLU A 562 4.50 5.82 -5.55
C GLU A 562 4.19 6.65 -4.30
N GLN A 563 4.42 6.08 -3.11
CA GLN A 563 4.26 6.82 -1.85
C GLN A 563 5.37 7.86 -1.65
N LEU A 564 6.63 7.51 -1.92
CA LEU A 564 7.74 8.46 -1.85
C LEU A 564 7.54 9.62 -2.82
N THR A 565 7.15 9.34 -4.07
CA THR A 565 6.91 10.38 -5.09
C THR A 565 5.69 11.22 -4.74
N ALA A 566 4.62 10.65 -4.17
CA ALA A 566 3.48 11.40 -3.66
C ALA A 566 3.86 12.35 -2.51
N GLN A 567 4.75 11.95 -1.60
CA GLN A 567 5.25 12.82 -0.52
C GLN A 567 6.10 13.97 -1.05
N LEU A 568 6.96 13.69 -2.03
CA LEU A 568 7.73 14.73 -2.70
C LEU A 568 6.80 15.69 -3.45
N ALA A 569 5.79 15.17 -4.15
CA ALA A 569 4.76 15.96 -4.82
C ALA A 569 4.00 16.88 -3.84
N ALA A 570 3.59 16.37 -2.68
CA ALA A 570 2.95 17.16 -1.63
C ALA A 570 3.85 18.27 -1.07
N ARG A 571 5.17 18.14 -1.22
CA ARG A 571 6.18 19.15 -0.84
C ARG A 571 6.68 19.96 -2.05
N GLY A 572 5.96 19.94 -3.17
CA GLY A 572 6.27 20.74 -4.36
C GLY A 572 7.34 20.16 -5.28
N GLU A 573 7.64 18.86 -5.17
CA GLU A 573 8.61 18.13 -6.00
C GLU A 573 7.99 16.90 -6.68
N PRO A 574 6.94 17.05 -7.53
CA PRO A 574 6.34 15.91 -8.21
C PRO A 574 7.30 15.30 -9.23
N TRP A 575 7.30 13.97 -9.34
CA TRP A 575 7.94 13.30 -10.47
C TRP A 575 7.05 13.43 -11.72
N LYS A 576 7.59 14.00 -12.78
CA LYS A 576 6.90 14.37 -14.01
C LYS A 576 7.31 13.54 -15.22
N CYS A 577 8.56 13.06 -15.25
CA CYS A 577 9.14 12.45 -16.45
C CYS A 577 9.74 11.07 -16.14
N PHE A 578 9.47 10.13 -17.05
CA PHE A 578 9.92 8.74 -17.00
C PHE A 578 10.36 8.32 -18.40
N PHE A 579 11.41 7.52 -18.50
CA PHE A 579 11.93 7.06 -19.78
C PHE A 579 12.08 5.55 -19.80
N GLU A 580 11.60 4.95 -20.89
CA GLU A 580 12.00 3.59 -21.25
C GLU A 580 13.42 3.60 -21.83
N PRO A 581 14.32 2.70 -21.42
CA PRO A 581 15.74 2.75 -21.81
C PRO A 581 15.97 2.78 -23.33
N ALA A 582 15.22 1.97 -24.08
CA ALA A 582 15.36 1.90 -25.54
C ALA A 582 14.90 3.20 -26.22
N ALA A 583 13.75 3.74 -25.82
CA ALA A 583 13.21 4.99 -26.36
C ALA A 583 14.13 6.19 -26.05
N LEU A 584 14.72 6.23 -24.86
CA LEU A 584 15.70 7.25 -24.50
C LEU A 584 16.97 7.16 -25.35
N ALA A 585 17.47 5.94 -25.60
CA ALA A 585 18.64 5.75 -26.45
C ALA A 585 18.39 6.23 -27.89
N GLU A 586 17.23 5.90 -28.48
CA GLU A 586 16.82 6.38 -29.79
C GLU A 586 16.71 7.91 -29.84
N MET A 587 16.11 8.51 -28.81
CA MET A 587 16.00 9.97 -28.69
C MET A 587 17.38 10.64 -28.64
N LEU A 588 18.32 10.10 -27.86
CA LEU A 588 19.69 10.64 -27.76
C LEU A 588 20.42 10.55 -29.11
N ILE A 589 20.31 9.44 -29.83
CA ILE A 589 20.87 9.31 -31.18
C ILE A 589 20.26 10.35 -32.12
N GLY A 590 18.93 10.52 -32.08
CA GLY A 590 18.21 11.51 -32.90
C GLY A 590 18.60 12.96 -32.59
N LEU A 591 19.04 13.25 -31.36
CA LEU A 591 19.53 14.58 -30.96
C LEU A 591 20.99 14.85 -31.38
N GLY A 592 21.74 13.82 -31.81
CA GLY A 592 23.11 13.96 -32.29
C GLY A 592 24.19 13.40 -31.36
N PHE A 593 23.83 12.66 -30.31
CA PHE A 593 24.82 11.94 -29.50
C PHE A 593 25.34 10.70 -30.26
N GLY A 594 26.66 10.62 -30.45
CA GLY A 594 27.32 9.55 -31.22
C GLY A 594 27.67 8.30 -30.42
N SER A 595 27.70 8.38 -29.08
CA SER A 595 27.98 7.23 -28.21
C SER A 595 27.12 7.28 -26.95
N ILE A 596 26.56 6.13 -26.57
CA ILE A 596 25.69 5.96 -25.40
C ILE A 596 26.20 4.78 -24.59
N GLY A 597 26.51 5.01 -23.32
CA GLY A 597 26.83 3.98 -22.34
C GLY A 597 25.83 4.02 -21.19
N ALA A 598 25.42 2.85 -20.69
CA ALA A 598 24.57 2.74 -19.52
C ALA A 598 25.12 1.66 -18.59
N TRP A 599 24.73 1.71 -17.32
CA TRP A 599 25.13 0.71 -16.33
C TRP A 599 23.91 0.06 -15.71
N SER A 600 23.94 -1.26 -15.62
CA SER A 600 23.05 -2.03 -14.78
C SER A 600 23.41 -1.86 -13.30
N PRO A 601 22.44 -2.03 -12.37
CA PRO A 601 22.72 -2.12 -10.94
C PRO A 601 23.83 -3.13 -10.61
N ASP A 602 23.84 -4.29 -11.27
CA ASP A 602 24.84 -5.34 -11.03
C ASP A 602 26.26 -4.96 -11.47
N GLU A 603 26.41 -4.22 -12.57
CA GLU A 603 27.71 -3.67 -12.98
C GLU A 603 28.22 -2.64 -11.97
N LEU A 604 27.35 -1.77 -11.48
CA LEU A 604 27.71 -0.77 -10.47
C LEU A 604 28.05 -1.43 -9.13
N ASN A 605 27.30 -2.45 -8.72
CA ASN A 605 27.58 -3.25 -7.53
C ASN A 605 28.94 -3.92 -7.64
N ARG A 606 29.24 -4.59 -8.76
CA ARG A 606 30.55 -5.22 -8.99
C ARG A 606 31.69 -4.21 -9.03
N ARG A 607 31.46 -3.03 -9.60
CA ARG A 607 32.50 -2.00 -9.76
C ARG A 607 32.85 -1.30 -8.45
N TYR A 608 31.86 -0.97 -7.62
CA TYR A 608 32.06 -0.09 -6.45
C TYR A 608 31.76 -0.74 -5.10
N LEU A 609 30.93 -1.79 -5.08
CA LEU A 609 30.36 -2.36 -3.85
C LEU A 609 30.73 -3.84 -3.62
N ALA A 610 31.66 -4.38 -4.41
CA ALA A 610 32.11 -5.77 -4.26
C ALA A 610 32.80 -6.00 -2.91
N ASP A 611 32.55 -7.17 -2.31
CA ASP A 611 33.23 -7.69 -1.13
C ASP A 611 33.18 -6.80 0.13
N ARG A 612 32.15 -5.96 0.25
CA ARG A 612 31.95 -5.09 1.40
C ARG A 612 31.14 -5.76 2.51
N ALA A 613 31.49 -5.47 3.77
CA ALA A 613 30.81 -5.99 4.95
C ALA A 613 29.73 -5.06 5.54
N ASP A 614 29.63 -3.82 5.05
CA ASP A 614 28.71 -2.79 5.55
C ASP A 614 27.31 -2.84 4.94
N GLY A 615 27.07 -3.78 4.03
CA GLY A 615 25.77 -4.03 3.43
C GLY A 615 25.37 -3.05 2.33
N LEU A 616 26.24 -2.12 1.92
CA LEU A 616 25.96 -1.27 0.77
C LEU A 616 25.75 -2.12 -0.49
N HIS A 617 24.58 -1.97 -1.10
CA HIS A 617 24.17 -2.70 -2.29
C HIS A 617 23.07 -1.93 -3.02
N ILE A 618 23.24 -1.70 -4.32
CA ILE A 618 22.20 -1.15 -5.18
C ILE A 618 21.23 -2.28 -5.50
N GLY A 619 20.09 -2.29 -4.80
CA GLY A 619 18.99 -3.22 -5.09
C GLY A 619 18.18 -2.81 -6.33
N ALA A 620 16.99 -3.39 -6.46
CA ALA A 620 16.02 -2.94 -7.45
C ALA A 620 15.68 -1.47 -7.19
N THR A 621 15.88 -0.62 -8.20
CA THR A 621 15.60 0.82 -8.20
C THR A 621 15.00 1.21 -9.56
N PRO A 622 14.06 2.18 -9.67
CA PRO A 622 13.67 2.71 -10.98
C PRO A 622 14.74 3.61 -11.60
N ALA A 623 15.69 4.11 -10.80
CA ALA A 623 16.73 5.02 -11.27
C ALA A 623 17.77 4.27 -12.12
N ARG A 624 18.17 4.87 -13.22
CA ARG A 624 19.17 4.38 -14.17
C ARG A 624 20.15 5.50 -14.49
N LEU A 625 21.40 5.13 -14.76
CA LEU A 625 22.47 6.04 -15.13
C LEU A 625 22.87 5.80 -16.58
N ILE A 626 23.03 6.89 -17.33
CA ILE A 626 23.40 6.88 -18.74
C ILE A 626 24.40 8.00 -19.02
N LEU A 627 25.41 7.69 -19.83
CA LEU A 627 26.40 8.61 -20.36
C LEU A 627 26.19 8.73 -21.86
N ALA A 628 25.93 9.93 -22.35
CA ALA A 628 25.82 10.23 -23.78
C ALA A 628 26.93 11.20 -24.21
N THR A 629 27.60 10.93 -25.33
CA THR A 629 28.73 11.74 -25.84
C THR A 629 28.45 12.24 -27.25
N VAL A 630 28.79 13.51 -27.51
CA VAL A 630 28.68 14.21 -28.80
C VAL A 630 29.86 13.88 -29.72
#